data_AF-A0A1G2KZ63-F1
#
_entry.id   AF-A0A1G2KZ63-F1
#
_cell.length_a   1.000
_cell.length_b   1.000
_cell.length_c   1.000
_cell.angle_alpha   90.00
_cell.angle_beta   90.00
_cell.angle_gamma   90.00
#
_symmetry.space_group_name_H-M   'P 1'
#
loop_
_entity.id
_entity.type
_entity.pdbx_description
1 polymer ?
#
loop_
_entity_poly.entity_id
_entity_poly.type
_entity_poly.pdbx_seq_one_letter_code
_entity_poly.pdbx_strand_id
1 'polypeptide(L)'
;MHVEIYKLQNDGSQRMIASCRLAGEAAECSGEEPFVTNLMVEGIRAHADGVPLFPAEGRRFLEELKYFFTSGYMNASDVLSDE
;
A
#
# COMPACT_ATOMS: atom_id res chain seq x y z
N MET A 1 -1.00 -12.28 2.54
CA MET A 1 -0.44 -11.25 1.65
C MET A 1 -0.21 -10.01 2.49
N HIS A 2 0.98 -9.43 2.36
CA HIS A 2 1.43 -8.29 3.14
C HIS A 2 2.26 -7.40 2.23
N VAL A 3 1.93 -6.11 2.20
CA VAL A 3 2.58 -5.08 1.40
C VAL A 3 3.08 -4.00 2.34
N GLU A 4 4.35 -3.64 2.22
CA GLU A 4 4.94 -2.51 2.91
C GLU A 4 5.16 -1.35 1.95
N ILE A 5 4.94 -0.13 2.45
CA ILE A 5 5.05 1.11 1.70
C ILE A 5 6.18 1.93 2.30
N TYR A 6 7.13 2.28 1.44
CA TYR A 6 8.36 2.96 1.78
C TYR A 6 8.39 4.34 1.15
N LYS A 7 9.00 5.30 1.87
CA LYS A 7 9.23 6.67 1.40
C LYS A 7 10.70 7.02 1.49
N LEU A 8 11.22 7.64 0.43
CA LEU A 8 12.56 8.20 0.39
C LEU A 8 12.69 9.38 1.36
N GLN A 9 13.73 9.37 2.16
CA GLN A 9 14.09 10.41 3.12
C GLN A 9 15.11 11.38 2.52
N ASN A 10 15.29 12.54 3.17
CA ASN A 10 16.22 13.57 2.70
C ASN A 10 17.69 13.11 2.71
N ASP A 11 18.02 12.10 3.51
CA ASP A 11 19.36 11.51 3.58
C ASP A 11 19.59 10.38 2.55
N GLY A 12 18.60 10.13 1.68
CA GLY A 12 18.65 9.07 0.67
C GLY A 12 18.26 7.68 1.18
N SER A 13 17.95 7.52 2.47
CA SER A 13 17.43 6.27 3.02
C SER A 13 15.95 6.07 2.66
N GLN A 14 15.48 4.82 2.68
CA GLN A 14 14.07 4.51 2.61
C GLN A 14 13.54 4.15 4.00
N ARG A 15 12.36 4.66 4.34
CA ARG A 15 11.66 4.36 5.59
C ARG A 15 10.27 3.79 5.29
N MET A 16 9.90 2.71 5.97
CA MET A 16 8.53 2.21 5.96
C MET A 16 7.60 3.23 6.63
N ILE A 17 6.58 3.68 5.89
CA ILE A 17 5.56 4.63 6.37
C ILE A 17 4.20 3.97 6.59
N ALA A 18 3.95 2.85 5.93
CA ALA A 18 2.71 2.11 6.09
C ALA A 18 2.90 0.62 5.73
N SER A 19 2.01 -0.20 6.27
CA SER A 19 1.96 -1.64 6.05
C SER A 19 0.50 -2.04 5.89
N CYS A 20 0.18 -2.77 4.83
CA CYS A 20 -1.15 -3.28 4.54
C CYS A 20 -1.13 -4.80 4.43
N ARG A 21 -2.02 -5.49 5.14
CA ARG A 21 -2.10 -6.96 5.15
C ARG A 21 -3.52 -7.43 4.90
N LEU A 22 -3.65 -8.61 4.31
CA LEU A 22 -4.95 -9.24 4.14
C LEU A 22 -5.46 -9.76 5.50
N ALA A 23 -6.64 -9.33 5.91
CA ALA A 23 -7.34 -9.75 7.12
C ALA A 23 -8.76 -10.19 6.73
N GLY A 24 -8.94 -11.51 6.57
CA GLY A 24 -10.16 -12.06 5.99
C GLY A 24 -10.27 -11.68 4.50
N GLU A 25 -11.37 -11.03 4.13
CA GLU A 25 -11.61 -10.57 2.75
C GLU A 25 -11.16 -9.13 2.50
N ALA A 26 -10.84 -8.36 3.56
CA ALA A 26 -10.41 -6.98 3.47
C ALA A 26 -8.91 -6.83 3.76
N ALA A 27 -8.35 -5.68 3.40
CA ALA A 27 -7.01 -5.25 3.77
C ALA A 27 -7.09 -4.35 5.02
N GLU A 28 -6.21 -4.60 5.98
CA GLU A 28 -5.96 -3.73 7.12
C GLU A 28 -4.65 -2.99 6.88
N CYS A 29 -4.68 -1.66 6.93
CA CYS A 29 -3.50 -0.81 6.81
C CYS A 29 -3.19 -0.09 8.12
N SER A 30 -1.91 0.00 8.47
CA SER A 30 -1.40 0.75 9.62
C SER A 30 -0.11 1.49 9.27
N GLY A 31 0.22 2.56 10.00
CA GLY A 31 1.36 3.41 9.69
C GLY A 31 1.13 4.88 10.03
N GLU A 32 1.76 5.77 9.27
CA GLU A 32 1.59 7.22 9.39
C GLU A 32 0.13 7.63 9.14
N GLU A 33 -0.51 8.22 10.16
CA GLU A 33 -1.96 8.48 10.13
C GLU A 33 -2.46 9.27 8.91
N PRO A 34 -1.83 10.40 8.50
CA PRO A 34 -2.33 11.14 7.34
C PRO A 34 -2.28 10.30 6.07
N PHE A 35 -1.24 9.47 5.92
CA PHE A 35 -1.09 8.61 4.76
C PHE A 35 -2.13 7.48 4.76
N VAL A 36 -2.25 6.77 5.88
CA VAL A 36 -3.22 5.66 6.00
C VAL A 36 -4.64 6.18 5.87
N THR A 37 -4.98 7.30 6.52
CA THR A 37 -6.32 7.89 6.42
C THR A 37 -6.68 8.22 4.97
N ASN A 38 -5.78 8.86 4.23
CA ASN A 38 -6.02 9.15 2.81
C ASN A 38 -6.16 7.87 1.99
N LEU A 39 -5.33 6.86 2.25
CA LEU A 39 -5.42 5.57 1.58
C LEU A 39 -6.76 4.87 1.83
N MET A 40 -7.31 4.96 3.05
CA MET A 40 -8.61 4.38 3.41
C MET A 40 -9.79 5.16 2.79
N VAL A 41 -9.67 6.49 2.65
CA VAL A 41 -10.76 7.38 2.19
C VAL A 41 -10.79 7.52 0.67
N GLU A 42 -9.64 7.64 0.03
CA GLU A 42 -9.52 7.89 -1.42
C GLU A 42 -9.30 6.60 -2.23
N GLY A 43 -8.84 5.54 -1.58
CA GLY A 43 -8.43 4.31 -2.24
C GLY A 43 -7.20 4.49 -3.13
N ILE A 44 -6.97 3.53 -4.01
CA ILE A 44 -5.97 3.58 -5.08
C ILE A 44 -6.65 3.44 -6.44
N ARG A 45 -6.13 4.07 -7.48
CA ARG A 45 -6.70 3.86 -8.83
C ARG A 45 -6.18 2.55 -9.41
N ALA A 46 -7.09 1.61 -9.68
CA ALA A 46 -6.74 0.39 -10.40
C ALA A 46 -6.17 0.72 -11.78
N HIS A 47 -5.12 0.01 -12.18
CA HIS A 47 -4.47 0.25 -13.46
C HIS A 47 -5.38 -0.06 -14.66
N ALA A 48 -6.32 -1.00 -14.50
CA ALA A 48 -7.12 -1.53 -15.60
C ALA A 48 -8.32 -0.67 -16.04
N ASP A 49 -8.99 0.01 -15.11
CA ASP A 49 -10.28 0.68 -15.36
C ASP A 49 -10.38 2.09 -14.74
N GLY A 50 -9.35 2.52 -13.98
CA GLY A 50 -9.33 3.82 -13.32
C GLY A 50 -10.33 3.97 -12.16
N VAL A 51 -11.01 2.88 -11.79
CA VAL A 51 -11.93 2.83 -10.66
C VAL A 51 -11.12 2.80 -9.36
N PRO A 52 -11.47 3.62 -8.36
CA PRO A 52 -10.84 3.52 -7.04
C PRO A 52 -11.10 2.15 -6.42
N LEU A 53 -10.04 1.51 -5.95
CA LEU A 53 -10.06 0.32 -5.12
C LEU A 53 -9.79 0.71 -3.68
N PHE A 54 -10.60 0.17 -2.79
CA PHE A 54 -10.53 0.39 -1.37
C PHE A 54 -10.01 -0.85 -0.66
N PRO A 55 -9.53 -0.69 0.58
CA PRO A 55 -9.10 -1.80 1.42
C PRO A 55 -10.16 -2.88 1.60
N ALA A 56 -11.46 -2.57 1.51
CA ALA A 56 -12.52 -3.57 1.56
C ALA A 56 -12.46 -4.60 0.41
N GLU A 57 -11.76 -4.30 -0.69
CA GLU A 57 -11.52 -5.20 -1.82
C GLU A 57 -10.27 -6.08 -1.62
N GLY A 58 -9.65 -6.00 -0.44
CA GLY A 58 -8.65 -6.93 0.09
C GLY A 58 -7.54 -7.29 -0.87
N ARG A 59 -7.59 -8.52 -1.40
CA ARG A 59 -6.54 -9.05 -2.28
C ARG A 59 -6.30 -8.16 -3.50
N ARG A 60 -7.35 -7.73 -4.20
CA ARG A 60 -7.22 -6.90 -5.41
C ARG A 60 -6.57 -5.56 -5.08
N PHE A 61 -6.92 -4.99 -3.94
CA PHE A 61 -6.31 -3.75 -3.44
C PHE A 61 -4.81 -3.92 -3.17
N LEU A 62 -4.41 -4.99 -2.47
CA LEU A 62 -3.00 -5.28 -2.19
C LEU A 62 -2.18 -5.57 -3.46
N GLU A 63 -2.77 -6.25 -4.45
CA GLU A 63 -2.12 -6.54 -5.73
C GLU A 63 -1.88 -5.29 -6.58
N GLU A 64 -2.76 -4.30 -6.49
CA GLU A 64 -2.65 -3.02 -7.23
C GLU A 64 -1.77 -1.98 -6.50
N LEU A 65 -1.68 -2.07 -5.17
CA LEU A 65 -0.90 -1.16 -4.31
C LEU A 65 0.55 -0.99 -4.79
N LYS A 66 1.18 -2.10 -5.18
CA LYS A 66 2.55 -2.14 -5.70
C LYS A 66 2.75 -1.47 -7.04
N TYR A 67 1.70 -1.27 -7.84
CA TYR A 67 1.79 -0.53 -9.11
C TYR A 67 1.52 0.96 -8.90
N PHE A 68 0.65 1.27 -7.94
CA PHE A 68 0.33 2.65 -7.58
C PHE A 68 1.54 3.39 -6.97
N PHE A 69 2.31 2.71 -6.10
CA PHE A 69 3.52 3.27 -5.50
C PHE A 69 4.77 2.63 -6.14
N THR A 70 5.16 3.11 -7.32
CA THR A 70 6.35 2.64 -8.10
C THR A 70 7.35 3.74 -8.44
N SER A 71 7.37 4.82 -7.67
CA SER A 71 8.22 5.98 -7.95
C SER A 71 9.54 5.91 -7.19
N GLY A 72 10.52 6.74 -7.59
CA GLY A 72 11.76 6.92 -6.82
C GLY A 72 11.55 7.51 -5.41
N TYR A 73 10.40 8.16 -5.15
CA TYR A 73 10.08 8.78 -3.86
C TYR A 73 9.26 7.88 -2.94
N MET A 74 8.42 7.02 -3.50
CA MET A 74 7.58 6.07 -2.77
C MET A 74 7.47 4.77 -3.54
N ASN A 75 7.69 3.66 -2.84
CA ASN A 75 7.63 2.30 -3.36
C ASN A 75 6.79 1.41 -2.44
N ALA A 76 5.94 0.56 -3.01
CA ALA A 76 5.24 -0.50 -2.28
C ALA A 76 5.73 -1.86 -2.74
N SER A 77 5.95 -2.79 -1.80
CA SER A 77 6.52 -4.10 -2.12
C SER A 77 5.90 -5.20 -1.27
N ASP A 78 5.71 -6.36 -1.90
CA ASP A 78 5.27 -7.58 -1.22
C ASP A 78 6.35 -7.99 -0.22
N VAL A 79 5.94 -8.26 1.02
CA VAL A 79 6.81 -8.88 2.02
C VAL A 79 6.63 -10.38 1.90
N LEU A 80 7.66 -11.06 1.40
CA LEU A 80 7.74 -12.50 1.52
C LEU A 80 7.99 -12.79 3.00
N SER A 81 6.99 -13.33 3.68
CA SER A 81 7.19 -13.90 5.00
C SER A 81 8.07 -15.14 4.80
N ASP A 82 9.32 -15.09 5.24
CA ASP A 82 10.09 -16.31 5.48
C ASP A 82 9.38 -17.04 6.62
N GLU A 83 8.64 -18.10 6.29
CA GLU A 83 8.20 -19.12 7.27
C GLU A 83 9.39 -19.99 7.70
#